data_AF-A0A1I0KZZ7-F1
#
_entry.id   AF-A0A1I0KZZ7-F1
#
_cell.length_a   1.000
_cell.length_b   1.000
_cell.length_c   1.000
_cell.angle_alpha   90.00
_cell.angle_beta   90.00
_cell.angle_gamma   90.00
#
_symmetry.space_group_name_H-M   'P 1'
#
loop_
_entity.id
_entity.type
_entity.pdbx_description
1 polymer ?
#
loop_
_entity_poly.entity_id
_entity_poly.type
_entity_poly.pdbx_seq_one_letter_code
_entity_poly.pdbx_strand_id
1 'polypeptide(L)' 'MTRPATDLRFEPLAAEVRVLLEQCGYRLPPGDHARDLVLVRVEVALKNLVEIFEGRTW' A
#
# COMPACT_ATOMS: atom_id res chain seq x y z
N MET A 1 5.60 -12.52 -8.91
CA MET A 1 5.85 -13.44 -7.78
C MET A 1 5.98 -12.61 -6.51
N THR A 2 4.89 -12.42 -5.78
CA THR A 2 4.88 -11.78 -4.46
C THR A 2 5.55 -12.71 -3.46
N ARG A 3 6.59 -12.23 -2.76
CA ARG A 3 7.24 -13.00 -1.69
C ARG A 3 6.26 -13.07 -0.50
N PRO A 4 5.95 -14.26 0.06
CA PRO A 4 4.95 -14.41 1.12
C PRO A 4 5.30 -13.67 2.42
N ALA A 5 6.57 -13.33 2.62
CA ALA A 5 7.02 -12.54 3.77
C ALA A 5 6.59 -11.06 3.71
N THR A 6 6.31 -10.52 2.52
CA THR A 6 5.86 -9.14 2.37
C THR A 6 4.37 -9.02 2.73
N ASP A 7 3.56 -10.02 2.42
CA ASP A 7 2.12 -10.04 2.68
C ASP A 7 1.78 -9.91 4.17
N LEU A 8 2.49 -10.62 5.06
CA LEU A 8 2.24 -10.59 6.51
C LEU A 8 2.62 -9.25 7.18
N ARG A 9 3.51 -8.46 6.56
CA ARG A 9 3.97 -7.19 7.13
C ARG A 9 3.03 -6.02 6.85
N PHE A 10 2.16 -6.15 5.85
CA PHE A 10 1.25 -5.09 5.47
C PHE A 10 -0.13 -5.20 6.12
N GLU A 11 -0.46 -6.32 6.75
CA GLU A 11 -1.73 -6.49 7.48
C GLU A 11 -1.92 -5.43 8.59
N PRO A 12 -0.93 -5.13 9.44
CA PRO A 12 -1.07 -4.05 10.44
C PRO A 12 -1.32 -2.68 9.79
N LEU A 13 -0.59 -2.38 8.70
CA LEU A 13 -0.72 -1.11 7.98
C LEU A 13 -2.07 -0.99 7.26
N ALA A 14 -2.57 -2.08 6.69
CA ALA A 14 -3.89 -2.14 6.07
C ALA A 14 -5.00 -1.91 7.12
N ALA A 15 -4.85 -2.46 8.32
CA ALA A 15 -5.78 -2.21 9.43
C ALA A 15 -5.80 -0.73 9.85
N GLU A 16 -4.62 -0.10 9.99
CA GLU A 16 -4.50 1.34 10.31
C GLU A 16 -5.14 2.22 9.21
N VAL A 17 -4.84 1.93 7.94
CA VAL A 17 -5.44 2.65 6.80
C VAL A 17 -6.95 2.51 6.78
N ARG A 18 -7.48 1.31 7.08
CA ARG A 18 -8.92 1.10 7.19
C ARG A 18 -9.54 1.96 8.28
N VAL A 19 -8.96 1.99 9.48
CA VAL A 19 -9.44 2.83 10.58
C VAL A 19 -9.44 4.31 10.21
N LEU A 20 -8.36 4.78 9.57
CA LEU A 20 -8.25 6.17 9.12
C LEU A 20 -9.35 6.52 8.09
N LEU A 21 -9.58 5.64 7.12
CA LEU A 21 -10.62 5.85 6.10
C LEU A 21 -12.01 5.90 6.74
N GLU A 22 -12.30 5.00 7.68
CA GLU A 22 -13.56 5.01 8.43
C GLU A 22 -13.73 6.31 9.24
N GLN A 23 -12.67 6.83 9.87
CA GLN A 23 -12.67 8.13 10.56
C GLN A 23 -12.94 9.32 9.62
N CYS A 24 -12.47 9.23 8.37
CA CYS A 24 -12.74 10.24 7.33
C CYS A 24 -14.14 10.09 6.69
N GLY A 25 -14.98 9.17 7.16
CA GLY A 25 -16.31 8.92 6.61
C GLY A 25 -16.33 8.02 5.37
N TYR A 26 -15.20 7.42 5.00
CA TYR A 26 -15.10 6.46 3.91
C TYR A 26 -15.30 5.04 4.43
N ARG A 27 -16.33 4.37 3.92
CA ARG A 27 -16.57 2.95 4.23
C ARG A 27 -15.96 2.09 3.12
N LEU A 28 -14.91 1.35 3.48
CA LEU A 28 -14.34 0.38 2.57
C LEU A 28 -15.31 -0.79 2.35
N PRO A 29 -15.42 -1.32 1.12
CA PRO A 29 -16.12 -2.56 0.86
C PRO A 29 -15.50 -3.72 1.66
N PRO A 30 -16.29 -4.77 1.97
CA PRO A 30 -15.74 -5.98 2.59
C PRO A 30 -14.69 -6.63 1.69
N GLY A 31 -13.65 -7.19 2.31
CA GLY A 31 -12.52 -7.83 1.61
C GLY A 31 -11.20 -7.07 1.79
N ASP A 32 -10.23 -7.36 0.92
CA ASP A 32 -8.83 -6.93 1.09
C ASP A 32 -8.53 -5.53 0.50
N HIS A 33 -9.54 -4.67 0.37
CA HIS A 33 -9.40 -3.39 -0.35
C HIS A 33 -8.39 -2.43 0.32
N ALA A 34 -8.31 -2.43 1.65
CA ALA A 34 -7.31 -1.63 2.37
C ALA A 34 -5.88 -2.13 2.07
N ARG A 35 -5.71 -3.45 1.97
CA ARG A 35 -4.44 -4.08 1.63
C ARG A 35 -4.05 -3.79 0.20
N ASP A 36 -4.99 -3.87 -0.74
CA ASP A 36 -4.75 -3.52 -2.15
C ASP A 36 -4.33 -2.05 -2.29
N LEU A 37 -5.00 -1.14 -1.57
CA LEU A 37 -4.62 0.27 -1.50
C LEU A 37 -3.19 0.47 -1.01
N VAL A 38 -2.80 -0.23 0.06
CA VAL A 38 -1.44 -0.18 0.61
C VAL A 38 -0.43 -0.72 -0.40
N LEU A 39 -0.69 -1.89 -1.00
CA LEU A 39 0.22 -2.53 -1.94
C LEU A 39 0.46 -1.68 -3.19
N VAL A 40 -0.61 -1.11 -3.77
CA VAL A 40 -0.49 -0.20 -4.93
C VAL A 40 0.35 1.03 -4.59
N ARG A 41 0.17 1.61 -3.40
CA ARG A 41 0.98 2.77 -2.98
C ARG A 41 2.44 2.41 -2.73
N VAL A 42 2.71 1.25 -2.15
CA VAL A 42 4.07 0.74 -1.95
C VAL A 42 4.74 0.47 -3.30
N GLU A 43 4.03 -0.14 -4.26
CA GLU A 43 4.54 -0.39 -5.61
C GLU A 43 4.94 0.91 -6.31
N VAL A 44 4.09 1.93 -6.25
CA VAL A 44 4.40 3.26 -6.80
C VAL A 44 5.62 3.87 -6.10
N ALA A 45 5.69 3.80 -4.76
CA ALA A 45 6.83 4.34 -4.02
C ALA A 45 8.15 3.62 -4.40
N LEU A 46 8.12 2.30 -4.55
CA LEU A 46 9.28 1.52 -4.99
C LEU A 46 9.69 1.87 -6.41
N LYS A 47 8.73 2.04 -7.33
CA LYS A 47 9.00 2.48 -8.69
C LYS A 47 9.66 3.85 -8.72
N ASN A 48 9.13 4.81 -7.96
CA ASN A 48 9.71 6.15 -7.86
C ASN A 48 11.13 6.10 -7.27
N LEU A 49 11.38 5.27 -6.26
CA LEU A 49 12.73 5.06 -5.71
C LEU A 49 13.69 4.52 -6.77
N VAL A 50 13.27 3.54 -7.55
CA VAL A 50 14.06 2.98 -8.66
C VAL A 50 14.38 4.06 -9.68
N GLU A 51 13.38 4.85 -10.11
CA GLU A 51 13.58 5.97 -11.04
C GLU A 51 14.58 7.01 -10.51
N ILE A 52 14.51 7.32 -9.20
CA ILE A 52 15.48 8.20 -8.53
C ILE A 52 16.90 7.60 -8.58
N PHE A 53 17.06 6.33 -8.23
CA PHE A 53 18.37 5.67 -8.24
C PHE A 53 18.97 5.53 -9.65
N GLU A 54 18.12 5.43 -10.67
CA GLU A 54 18.56 5.38 -12.07
C GLU A 54 18.79 6.77 -12.68
N GLY A 55 18.64 7.85 -11.91
CA GLY A 55 18.82 9.22 -12.38
C GLY A 55 17.73 9.68 -13.37
N ARG A 56 16.57 9.00 -13.38
CA ARG A 56 15.41 9.31 -14.22
C ARG A 56 14.38 10.13 -13.44
N THR A 57 14.80 11.27 -12.88
CA THR A 57 13.91 12.21 -12.20
C THR A 57 13.66 13.41 -13.11
N TRP A 58 12.41 13.65 -13.51
CA TRP A 58 11.99 14.85 -14.23
C TRP A 58 11.40 15.91 -13.30
#